data_AF-A0AAD1Z812-F1
#
_entry.id   AF-A0AAD1Z812-F1
#
_cell.length_a   1.000
_cell.length_b   1.000
_cell.length_c   1.000
_cell.angle_alpha   90.00
_cell.angle_beta   90.00
_cell.angle_gamma   90.00
#
_symmetry.space_group_name_H-M   'P 1'
#
loop_
_entity.id
_entity.type
_entity.pdbx_description
1 polymer ?
#
loop_
_entity_poly.entity_id
_entity_poly.type
_entity_poly.pdbx_seq_one_letter_code
_entity_poly.pdbx_strand_id
1 'polypeptide(L)'
;MNPNYTEYKFPQIKAHPWHKIFHKLMPPEAVDLVSRLLQYSPNLRCSALDALIHPFFEELRDPNTRLPNGRFLPPLFNFKPHELKGVPAETLVKLIPEHARKQCPSVGL
;
A
#
# COMPACT_ATOMS: atom_id res chain seq x y z
N MET A 1 13.66 -13.35 -8.97
CA MET A 1 13.96 -13.97 -10.28
C MET A 1 15.00 -15.05 -10.04
N ASN A 2 14.87 -16.21 -10.68
CA ASN A 2 15.73 -17.36 -10.44
C ASN A 2 17.06 -17.21 -11.23
N PRO A 3 18.22 -17.05 -10.56
CA PRO A 3 19.50 -16.90 -11.24
C PRO A 3 19.89 -18.11 -12.11
N ASN A 4 19.33 -19.29 -11.81
CA ASN A 4 19.59 -20.53 -12.55
C ASN A 4 18.75 -20.66 -13.83
N TYR A 5 17.91 -19.67 -14.15
CA TYR A 5 16.97 -19.69 -15.28
C TYR A 5 17.33 -18.57 -16.28
N THR A 6 18.44 -18.75 -17.00
CA THR A 6 19.02 -17.75 -17.91
C THR A 6 18.84 -18.08 -19.40
N GLU A 7 18.61 -19.35 -19.75
CA GLU A 7 18.77 -19.83 -21.15
C GLU A 7 17.49 -19.84 -21.98
N TYR A 8 16.33 -19.47 -21.42
CA TYR A 8 15.09 -19.43 -22.20
C TYR A 8 14.97 -18.13 -23.00
N LYS A 9 14.93 -18.24 -24.33
CA LYS A 9 14.68 -17.11 -25.22
C LYS A 9 13.19 -16.79 -25.26
N PHE A 10 12.78 -15.80 -24.47
CA PHE A 10 11.44 -15.24 -24.58
C PHE A 10 11.31 -14.34 -25.82
N PRO A 11 10.12 -14.26 -26.44
CA PRO A 11 9.85 -13.20 -27.40
C PRO A 11 10.03 -11.84 -26.72
N GLN A 12 10.62 -10.87 -27.44
CA GLN A 12 10.78 -9.52 -26.93
C GLN A 12 9.44 -8.77 -27.00
N ILE A 13 8.66 -8.86 -25.92
CA ILE A 13 7.42 -8.11 -25.77
C ILE A 13 7.73 -6.79 -25.06
N LYS A 14 7.41 -5.67 -25.70
CA LYS A 14 7.53 -4.36 -25.06
C LYS A 14 6.48 -4.23 -23.96
N ALA A 15 6.87 -3.63 -22.84
CA ALA A 15 5.93 -3.36 -21.75
C ALA A 15 4.76 -2.50 -22.28
N HIS A 16 3.54 -2.96 -22.03
CA HIS A 16 2.36 -2.15 -22.28
C HIS A 16 2.21 -1.12 -21.16
N PRO A 17 2.10 0.18 -21.47
CA PRO A 17 1.96 1.21 -20.45
C PRO A 17 0.71 1.01 -19.60
N TRP A 18 0.82 1.19 -18.28
CA TRP A 18 -0.28 0.98 -17.33
C TRP A 18 -1.54 1.81 -17.66
N HIS A 19 -1.39 3.05 -18.10
CA HIS A 19 -2.50 3.92 -18.49
C HIS A 19 -3.27 3.45 -19.74
N LYS A 20 -2.71 2.49 -20.51
CA LYS A 20 -3.41 1.83 -21.63
C LYS A 20 -4.09 0.52 -21.21
N ILE A 21 -3.67 -0.06 -20.09
CA ILE A 21 -4.24 -1.29 -19.53
C ILE A 21 -5.48 -0.94 -18.68
N PHE A 22 -5.38 0.12 -17.88
CA PHE A 22 -6.45 0.57 -17.01
C PHE A 22 -7.42 1.53 -17.72
N HIS A 23 -8.69 1.50 -17.31
CA HIS A 23 -9.71 2.42 -17.82
C HIS A 23 -9.41 3.87 -17.39
N LYS A 24 -9.84 4.86 -18.19
CA LYS A 24 -9.57 6.30 -17.93
C LYS A 24 -10.09 6.84 -16.60
N LEU A 25 -11.05 6.13 -15.98
CA LEU A 25 -11.65 6.49 -14.69
C LEU A 25 -10.83 6.00 -13.48
N MET A 26 -9.75 5.24 -13.71
CA MET A 26 -8.94 4.74 -12.62
C MET A 26 -8.15 5.88 -11.96
N PRO A 27 -8.18 5.99 -10.62
CA PRO A 27 -7.36 6.95 -9.91
C PRO A 27 -5.87 6.75 -10.23
N PRO A 28 -5.10 7.82 -10.51
CA PRO A 28 -3.69 7.71 -10.83
C PRO A 28 -2.89 7.08 -9.67
N GLU A 29 -3.31 7.27 -8.43
CA GLU A 29 -2.70 6.68 -7.23
C GLU A 29 -2.84 5.16 -7.21
N ALA A 30 -3.97 4.63 -7.71
CA ALA A 30 -4.17 3.18 -7.79
C ALA A 30 -3.20 2.56 -8.81
N VAL A 31 -3.03 3.23 -9.95
CA VAL A 31 -2.11 2.80 -11.00
C VAL A 31 -0.66 2.85 -10.50
N ASP A 32 -0.28 3.91 -9.79
CA ASP A 32 1.05 4.05 -9.20
C ASP A 32 1.33 2.91 -8.21
N LEU A 33 0.41 2.64 -7.27
CA LEU A 33 0.56 1.57 -6.29
C LEU A 33 0.77 0.21 -6.96
N VAL A 34 -0.06 -0.13 -7.96
CA VAL A 34 0.06 -1.40 -8.70
C VAL A 34 1.41 -1.50 -9.40
N SER A 35 1.89 -0.40 -9.99
CA SER A 35 3.19 -0.38 -10.66
C SER A 35 4.36 -0.66 -9.70
N ARG A 36 4.27 -0.22 -8.44
CA ARG A 36 5.29 -0.48 -7.41
C ARG A 36 5.21 -1.89 -6.83
N LEU A 37 4.03 -2.51 -6.82
CA LEU A 37 3.84 -3.88 -6.34
C LEU A 37 4.25 -4.92 -7.40
N LEU A 38 3.86 -4.71 -8.65
CA LEU A 38 4.09 -5.65 -9.75
C LEU A 38 5.45 -5.44 -10.43
N GLN A 39 6.51 -5.55 -9.62
CA GLN A 39 7.89 -5.49 -10.09
C GLN A 39 8.49 -6.90 -10.24
N TYR A 40 9.15 -7.15 -11.37
CA TYR A 40 9.86 -8.41 -11.62
C TYR A 40 10.99 -8.64 -10.61
N SER A 41 11.78 -7.60 -10.35
CA SER A 41 12.83 -7.62 -9.35
C SER A 41 12.22 -7.55 -7.95
N PRO A 42 12.45 -8.55 -7.08
CA PRO A 42 11.86 -8.57 -5.74
C PRO A 42 12.31 -7.37 -4.89
N ASN A 43 13.55 -6.91 -5.08
CA ASN A 43 14.13 -5.79 -4.34
C ASN A 43 13.53 -4.42 -4.73
N LEU A 44 12.86 -4.35 -5.89
CA LEU A 44 12.19 -3.12 -6.35
C LEU A 44 10.72 -3.07 -5.94
N ARG A 45 10.18 -4.17 -5.38
CA ARG A 45 8.79 -4.20 -4.94
C ARG A 45 8.62 -3.31 -3.73
N CYS A 46 7.52 -2.57 -3.71
CA CYS A 46 7.08 -1.83 -2.53
C CYS A 46 7.00 -2.75 -1.32
N SER A 47 7.51 -2.32 -0.16
CA SER A 47 7.31 -3.04 1.09
C SER A 47 5.84 -2.95 1.52
N ALA A 48 5.41 -3.87 2.39
CA ALA A 48 4.04 -3.86 2.89
C ALA A 48 3.72 -2.56 3.66
N LEU A 49 4.68 -2.06 4.45
CA LEU A 49 4.50 -0.81 5.20
C LEU A 49 4.44 0.41 4.27
N ASP A 50 5.30 0.46 3.26
CA ASP A 50 5.29 1.53 2.25
C ASP A 50 3.98 1.54 1.44
N ALA A 51 3.45 0.35 1.15
CA ALA A 51 2.16 0.21 0.48
C ALA A 51 1.01 0.70 1.37
N LEU A 52 1.06 0.41 2.67
CA LEU A 52 0.05 0.89 3.61
C LEU A 52 0.03 2.42 3.70
N ILE A 53 1.18 3.09 3.75
CA ILE A 53 1.28 4.56 3.79
C ILE A 53 1.05 5.25 2.44
N HIS A 54 0.69 4.52 1.40
CA HIS A 54 0.49 5.06 0.06
C HIS A 54 -0.73 6.02 0.01
N PRO A 55 -0.68 7.10 -0.80
CA PRO A 55 -1.79 8.05 -0.98
C PRO A 55 -3.13 7.39 -1.35
N PHE A 56 -3.07 6.27 -2.06
CA PHE A 56 -4.26 5.48 -2.40
C PHE A 56 -5.12 5.10 -1.18
N PHE A 57 -4.53 4.94 0.01
CA PHE A 57 -5.25 4.62 1.24
C PHE A 57 -5.49 5.84 2.15
N GLU A 58 -5.19 7.06 1.71
CA GLU A 58 -5.44 8.27 2.52
C GLU A 58 -6.92 8.50 2.81
N GLU A 59 -7.82 8.15 1.88
CA GLU A 59 -9.26 8.23 2.11
C GLU A 59 -9.69 7.43 3.34
N LEU A 60 -9.06 6.28 3.61
CA LEU A 60 -9.37 5.45 4.78
C LEU A 60 -8.89 6.06 6.10
N ARG A 61 -8.03 7.09 6.05
CA ARG A 61 -7.53 7.83 7.21
C ARG A 61 -8.37 9.08 7.52
N ASP A 62 -9.34 9.43 6.68
CA ASP A 62 -10.26 10.52 7.01
C ASP A 62 -11.32 9.99 8.01
N PRO A 63 -11.48 10.63 9.20
CA PRO A 63 -12.49 10.25 10.18
C PRO A 63 -13.94 10.33 9.65
N ASN A 64 -14.17 11.06 8.55
CA ASN A 64 -15.47 11.23 7.92
C ASN A 64 -15.79 10.14 6.89
N THR A 65 -14.81 9.33 6.49
CA THR A 65 -15.03 8.27 5.50
C THR A 65 -16.01 7.25 6.03
N ARG A 66 -16.94 6.85 5.15
CA ARG A 66 -17.98 5.87 5.43
C ARG A 66 -17.96 4.83 4.33
N LEU A 67 -18.45 3.65 4.66
CA LEU A 67 -18.75 2.64 3.67
C LEU A 67 -19.85 3.14 2.72
N PRO A 68 -19.95 2.60 1.49
CA PRO A 68 -21.01 2.99 0.53
C PRO A 68 -22.43 2.82 1.06
N ASN A 69 -22.62 2.00 2.10
CA ASN A 69 -23.89 1.80 2.81
C ASN A 69 -24.14 2.82 3.94
N GLY A 70 -23.27 3.82 4.11
CA GLY A 70 -23.33 4.84 5.16
C GLY A 70 -22.79 4.41 6.53
N ARG A 71 -22.38 3.16 6.72
CA ARG A 71 -21.83 2.69 8.00
C ARG A 71 -20.38 3.16 8.19
N PHE A 72 -19.94 3.17 9.45
CA PHE A 72 -18.54 3.41 9.79
C PHE A 72 -17.63 2.32 9.21
N LEU A 73 -16.38 2.70 8.94
CA LEU A 73 -15.33 1.75 8.59
C LEU A 73 -15.10 0.76 9.73
N PRO A 74 -14.68 -0.49 9.42
CA PRO A 74 -14.22 -1.43 10.45
C PRO A 74 -12.96 -0.90 11.15
N PRO A 75 -12.51 -1.52 12.26
CA PRO A 75 -11.23 -1.17 12.88
C PRO A 75 -10.07 -1.41 11.90
N LEU A 76 -9.49 -0.33 11.38
CA LEU A 76 -8.36 -0.39 10.42
C LEU A 76 -7.01 -0.13 11.08
N PHE A 77 -6.99 0.53 12.24
CA PHE A 77 -5.79 1.04 12.88
C PHE A 77 -5.50 0.36 14.23
N ASN A 78 -6.02 -0.85 14.45
CA ASN A 78 -5.86 -1.64 15.68
C ASN A 78 -4.59 -2.51 15.66
N PHE A 79 -3.45 -1.93 15.28
CA PHE A 79 -2.17 -2.64 15.19
C PHE A 79 -1.69 -3.13 16.56
N LYS A 80 -1.21 -4.38 16.59
CA LYS A 80 -0.60 -5.00 17.76
C LYS A 80 0.90 -4.66 17.84
N PRO A 81 1.52 -4.72 19.03
CA PRO A 81 2.94 -4.36 19.21
C PRO A 81 3.90 -5.06 18.24
N HIS A 82 3.67 -6.34 17.94
CA HIS A 82 4.51 -7.11 17.02
C HIS A 82 4.40 -6.66 15.55
N GLU A 83 3.32 -6.00 15.14
CA GLU A 83 3.12 -5.49 13.77
C GLU A 83 3.87 -4.17 13.57
N LEU A 84 4.08 -3.43 14.65
CA LEU A 84 4.78 -2.14 14.67
C LEU A 84 6.26 -2.28 15.03
N LYS A 85 6.75 -3.51 15.24
CA LYS A 85 8.14 -3.74 15.65
C LYS A 85 9.10 -3.36 14.53
N GLY A 86 9.98 -2.40 14.80
CA GLY A 86 10.99 -1.95 13.84
C GLY A 86 10.50 -0.95 12.80
N VAL A 87 9.28 -0.42 12.96
CA VAL A 87 8.75 0.63 12.09
C VAL A 87 9.31 1.99 12.52
N PRO A 88 9.87 2.80 11.60
CA PRO A 88 10.33 4.15 11.90
C PRO A 88 9.19 5.05 12.41
N ALA A 89 9.51 5.99 13.31
CA ALA A 89 8.52 6.91 13.88
C ALA A 89 7.77 7.74 12.82
N GLU A 90 8.46 8.15 11.76
CA GLU A 90 7.86 8.88 10.63
C GLU A 90 6.76 8.07 9.91
N THR A 91 6.98 6.76 9.74
CA THR A 91 6.02 5.85 9.12
C THR A 91 4.86 5.58 10.06
N LEU A 92 5.10 5.50 11.38
CA LEU A 92 4.04 5.34 12.38
C LEU A 92 3.06 6.51 12.38
N VAL A 93 3.55 7.75 12.26
CA VAL A 93 2.70 8.95 12.20
C VAL A 93 1.81 8.94 10.95
N LYS A 94 2.33 8.45 9.81
CA LYS A 94 1.52 8.30 8.58
C LYS A 94 0.58 7.10 8.62
N LEU A 95 0.99 6.02 9.29
CA LEU A 95 0.22 4.78 9.39
C LEU A 95 -0.99 4.93 10.31
N ILE A 96 -0.81 5.62 11.45
CA ILE A 96 -1.83 5.76 12.49
C ILE A 96 -2.25 7.23 12.59
N PRO A 97 -3.43 7.62 12.06
CA PRO A 97 -3.90 8.99 12.13
C PRO A 97 -4.24 9.39 13.58
N GLU A 98 -4.21 10.69 13.88
CA GLU A 98 -4.37 11.22 15.25
C GLU A 98 -5.66 10.75 15.93
N HIS A 99 -6.77 10.72 15.18
CA HIS A 99 -8.06 10.28 15.69
C HIS A 99 -8.09 8.78 16.08
N ALA A 100 -7.20 7.98 15.49
CA ALA A 100 -7.14 6.54 15.69
C ALA A 100 -6.08 6.10 16.72
N ARG A 101 -5.26 7.01 17.26
CA ARG A 101 -4.27 6.69 18.31
C ARG A 101 -4.86 5.99 19.52
N LYS A 102 -6.11 6.34 19.89
CA LYS A 102 -6.86 5.67 20.98
C LYS A 102 -7.10 4.17 20.74
N GLN A 103 -7.09 3.72 19.48
CA GLN A 103 -7.27 2.31 19.10
C GLN A 103 -5.95 1.51 19.18
N CYS A 104 -4.82 2.20 19.27
CA CYS A 104 -3.48 1.63 19.41
C CYS A 104 -2.83 2.06 20.74
N PRO A 105 -3.20 1.47 21.88
CA PRO A 105 -2.58 1.79 23.18
C PRO A 105 -1.10 1.39 23.26
N SER A 106 -0.62 0.57 22.32
CA SER A 106 0.76 0.12 22.19
C SER A 106 1.71 1.20 21.65
N VAL A 107 1.17 2.28 21.09
CA VAL A 107 1.94 3.38 20.53
C VAL A 107 1.91 4.51 21.55
N GLY A 108 2.90 4.53 22.43
CA GLY A 108 3.11 5.60 23.41
C GLY A 108 3.58 6.90 22.76
N LEU A 109 2.78 7.43 21.83
CA LEU A 109 2.92 8.76 21.22
C LEU A 109 2.08 9.78 22.00
#